data_AF-A0A2T2TQ72-F1
#
_entry.id   AF-A0A2T2TQ72-F1
#
_cell.length_a   1.000
_cell.length_b   1.000
_cell.length_c   1.000
_cell.angle_alpha   90.00
_cell.angle_beta   90.00
_cell.angle_gamma   90.00
#
_symmetry.space_group_name_H-M   'P 1'
#
loop_
_entity.id
_entity.type
_entity.pdbx_description
1 polymer ?
#
loop_
_entity_poly.entity_id
_entity_poly.type
_entity_poly.pdbx_seq_one_letter_code
_entity_poly.pdbx_strand_id
1 'polypeptide(L)' 'MDFTRVDIIGLSTSPSSGGAYALVLGEVEGNRRLPIIIGAFEAQAIALE' A
#
# COMPACT_ATOMS: atom_id res chain seq x y z
N MET A 1 6.63 -18.63 -13.20
CA MET A 1 6.31 -17.27 -12.73
C MET A 1 7.27 -16.94 -11.62
N ASP A 2 7.94 -15.80 -11.72
CA ASP A 2 8.88 -15.31 -10.70
C ASP A 2 8.13 -14.34 -9.77
N PHE A 3 8.24 -14.52 -8.46
CA PHE A 3 7.59 -13.67 -7.48
C PHE A 3 8.62 -12.76 -6.83
N THR A 4 8.33 -11.47 -6.76
CA THR A 4 9.21 -10.50 -6.12
C THR A 4 8.62 -10.06 -4.78
N ARG A 5 9.46 -10.09 -3.73
CA ARG A 5 9.05 -9.65 -2.39
C ARG A 5 8.98 -8.13 -2.33
N VAL A 6 7.89 -7.63 -1.75
CA VAL A 6 7.65 -6.21 -1.52
C VAL A 6 7.37 -5.95 -0.04
N ASP A 7 7.62 -4.72 0.38
CA ASP A 7 7.37 -4.19 1.71
C ASP A 7 6.53 -2.90 1.62
N ILE A 8 5.94 -2.48 2.73
CA ILE A 8 5.07 -1.30 2.77
C ILE A 8 5.95 -0.05 2.96
N ILE A 9 6.10 0.74 1.90
CA ILE A 9 6.85 2.00 1.96
C ILE A 9 6.02 3.11 2.64
N GLY A 10 4.71 3.11 2.43
CA GLY A 10 3.87 4.14 3.03
C GLY A 10 2.39 4.01 2.71
N LEU A 11 1.59 4.70 3.53
CA LEU A 11 0.13 4.77 3.43
C LEU A 11 -0.30 6.23 3.46
N SER A 12 -1.16 6.62 2.52
CA SER A 12 -1.75 7.97 2.44
C SER A 12 -3.26 7.88 2.33
N THR A 13 -3.97 8.79 2.99
CA THR A 13 -5.41 8.97 2.78
C THR A 13 -5.65 9.65 1.44
N SER A 14 -6.68 9.22 0.70
CA SER A 14 -7.15 9.96 -0.47
C SER A 14 -8.45 10.69 -0.08
N PRO A 15 -8.39 12.01 0.19
CA PRO A 15 -9.53 12.75 0.74
C PRO A 15 -10.73 12.80 -0.23
N SER A 16 -10.50 12.61 -1.53
CA SER A 16 -11.52 12.70 -2.57
C SER A 16 -12.34 11.41 -2.77
N SER A 17 -11.93 10.29 -2.18
CA SER A 17 -12.37 8.94 -2.59
C SER A 17 -13.24 8.22 -1.55
N GLY A 18 -13.95 8.96 -0.68
CA GLY A 18 -14.96 8.36 0.20
C GLY A 18 -14.44 7.28 1.17
N GLY A 19 -13.18 7.37 1.60
CA GLY A 19 -12.58 6.41 2.54
C GLY A 19 -11.61 5.40 1.94
N ALA A 20 -11.17 5.59 0.69
CA ALA A 20 -10.07 4.82 0.13
C ALA A 20 -8.68 5.38 0.51
N TYR A 21 -7.70 4.49 0.62
CA TYR A 21 -6.33 4.76 1.01
C TYR A 21 -5.39 4.33 -0.11
N ALA A 22 -4.34 5.11 -0.34
CA ALA A 22 -3.24 4.75 -1.22
C ALA A 22 -2.16 4.05 -0.40
N LEU A 23 -1.87 2.79 -0.71
CA LEU A 23 -0.77 2.02 -0.15
C LEU A 23 0.34 1.94 -1.20
N VAL A 24 1.57 2.28 -0.81
CA VAL A 24 2.74 2.20 -1.69
C VAL A 24 3.57 1.01 -1.27
N LEU A 25 3.62 0.01 -2.14
CA LEU A 25 4.49 -1.16 -1.99
C LEU A 25 5.83 -0.90 -2.68
N GLY A 26 6.92 -1.31 -2.05
CA GLY A 26 8.27 -1.22 -2.57
C GLY A 26 8.93 -2.56 -2.67
N GLU A 27 9.68 -2.82 -3.73
CA GLU A 27 10.55 -3.99 -3.74
C GLU A 27 11.60 -3.92 -2.64
N VAL A 28 11.86 -5.07 -2.00
CA VAL A 28 12.90 -5.16 -0.96
C VAL A 28 14.30 -5.00 -1.55
N GLU A 29 14.52 -5.55 -2.76
CA GLU A 29 15.81 -5.56 -3.45
C GLU A 29 15.75 -4.80 -4.78
N GLY A 30 15.06 -3.65 -4.79
CA GLY A 30 14.86 -2.88 -6.01
C GLY A 30 14.32 -1.47 -5.77
N ASN A 31 14.00 -0.78 -6.86
CA ASN A 31 13.48 0.59 -6.82
C ASN A 31 12.09 0.70 -7.47
N ARG A 32 11.44 -0.42 -7.81
CA ARG A 32 10.07 -0.38 -8.30
C ARG A 32 9.13 -0.14 -7.12
N ARG A 33 8.16 0.75 -7.36
CA ARG A 33 7.10 1.07 -6.43
C ARG A 33 5.77 0.77 -7.09
N LEU A 34 4.92 0.04 -6.40
CA LEU A 34 3.58 -0.31 -6.84
C LEU A 34 2.57 0.39 -5.94
N PRO A 35 1.99 1.52 -6.38
CA PRO A 35 0.86 2.12 -5.67
C PRO A 35 -0.40 1.30 -5.92
N ILE A 36 -1.12 0.98 -4.85
CA ILE A 36 -2.44 0.33 -4.90
C ILE A 36 -3.45 1.14 -4.08
N ILE A 37 -4.73 1.02 -4.42
CA ILE A 37 -5.82 1.62 -3.66
C ILE A 37 -6.49 0.53 -2.83
N ILE A 38 -6.62 0.76 -1.53
CA ILE A 38 -7.28 -0.14 -0.57
C ILE A 38 -8.42 0.59 0.15
N GLY A 39 -9.35 -0.16 0.72
CA GLY A 39 -10.44 0.39 1.53
C GLY A 39 -10.00 0.80 2.93
N ALA A 40 -10.89 1.48 3.65
CA ALA A 40 -10.66 1.92 5.03
C ALA A 40 -10.39 0.76 6.00
N PHE A 41 -11.09 -0.38 5.83
CA PHE A 41 -10.92 -1.54 6.70
C PHE A 41 -9.53 -2.19 6.55
N GLU A 42 -9.05 -2.34 5.31
CA GLU A 42 -7.72 -2.90 5.04
C GLU A 42 -6.63 -1.94 5.54
N ALA A 43 -6.79 -0.65 5.28
CA ALA A 43 -5.88 0.39 5.78
C ALA A 43 -5.78 0.39 7.30
N GLN A 44 -6.92 0.26 7.99
CA GLN A 44 -6.95 0.17 9.46
C GLN A 44 -6.24 -1.09 9.96
N ALA A 45 -6.49 -2.25 9.34
CA ALA A 45 -5.85 -3.51 9.75
C ALA A 45 -4.31 -3.46 9.60
N ILE A 46 -3.82 -2.81 8.54
CA ILE A 46 -2.38 -2.63 8.28
C ILE A 46 -1.78 -1.60 9.25
N ALA A 47 -2.48 -0.49 9.51
CA ALA A 47 -1.98 0.58 10.38
C ALA A 47 -1.96 0.23 11.88
N LEU A 48 -2.71 -0.80 12.29
CA LEU A 48 -2.76 -1.30 13.67
C LEU A 48 -1.82 -2.50 13.94
N GLU A 49 -0.99 -2.91 12.98
CA GLU A 49 0.07 -3.92 13.19
C GLU A 49 1.09 -3.50 14.26
#